data_AF-A0A4S8NGU5-F1
#
_entry.id   AF-A0A4S8NGU5-F1
#
_cell.length_a   1.000
_cell.length_b   1.000
_cell.length_c   1.000
_cell.angle_alpha   90.00
_cell.angle_beta   90.00
_cell.angle_gamma   90.00
#
_symmetry.space_group_name_H-M   'P 1'
#
loop_
_entity.id
_entity.type
_entity.pdbx_description
1 polymer ?
#
loop_
_entity_poly.entity_id
_entity_poly.type
_entity_poly.pdbx_seq_one_letter_code
_entity_poly.pdbx_strand_id
1 'polypeptide(L)'
;MTVGYLMLYGNGWTQRWAIAPGTEDHIRTQIAEIGTPATGQLTVVDPGSDSEVTLWVAWALVAAAVVLDGSPRSVEDGASGQYA
;
A
#
# COMPACT_ATOMS: atom_id res chain seq x y z
N MET A 1 -16.04 -4.81 5.93
CA MET A 1 -14.91 -3.85 5.85
C MET A 1 -13.75 -4.58 5.23
N THR A 2 -13.33 -4.16 4.05
CA THR A 2 -12.21 -4.75 3.34
C THR A 2 -10.93 -4.07 3.80
N VAL A 3 -10.00 -4.84 4.37
CA VAL A 3 -8.73 -4.32 4.88
C VAL A 3 -7.79 -4.09 3.69
N GLY A 4 -7.39 -2.84 3.48
CA GLY A 4 -6.36 -2.48 2.51
C GLY A 4 -4.95 -2.76 3.06
N TYR A 5 -4.00 -3.10 2.19
CA TYR A 5 -2.61 -3.29 2.57
C TYR A 5 -1.69 -2.39 1.75
N LEU A 6 -0.71 -1.79 2.43
CA LEU A 6 0.41 -1.10 1.81
C LEU A 6 1.61 -2.05 1.79
N MET A 7 2.16 -2.28 0.59
CA MET A 7 3.44 -2.94 0.41
C MET A 7 4.49 -1.90 0.04
N LEU A 8 5.58 -1.87 0.79
CA LEU A 8 6.75 -1.04 0.54
C LEU A 8 7.93 -1.93 0.18
N TYR A 9 8.62 -1.58 -0.89
CA TYR A 9 9.80 -2.28 -1.37
C TYR A 9 10.97 -1.32 -1.38
N GLY A 10 12.11 -1.75 -0.84
CA GLY A 10 13.36 -1.04 -1.00
C GLY A 10 14.49 -2.02 -1.31
N ASN A 11 15.72 -1.51 -1.31
CA ASN A 11 16.87 -2.34 -1.67
C ASN A 11 17.14 -3.41 -0.61
N GLY A 12 16.74 -4.66 -0.89
CA GLY A 12 16.93 -5.80 0.00
C GLY A 12 15.90 -5.96 1.12
N TRP A 13 14.81 -5.18 1.11
CA TRP A 13 13.75 -5.29 2.13
C TRP A 13 12.35 -5.16 1.52
N THR A 14 11.38 -5.74 2.22
CA THR A 14 9.96 -5.61 1.90
C THR A 14 9.20 -5.47 3.21
N GLN A 15 8.27 -4.52 3.26
CA GLN A 15 7.39 -4.31 4.39
C GLN A 15 5.95 -4.35 3.95
N ARG A 16 5.09 -4.90 4.81
CA ARG A 16 3.65 -4.96 4.63
C ARG A 16 2.99 -4.34 5.84
N TRP A 17 2.13 -3.37 5.58
CA TRP A 17 1.37 -2.66 6.59
C TRP A 17 -0.12 -2.72 6.24
N ALA A 18 -0.98 -2.91 7.24
CA ALA A 18 -2.41 -2.73 7.04
C ALA A 18 -2.72 -1.23 7.01
N ILE A 19 -3.64 -0.81 6.15
CA ILE A 19 -4.02 0.59 6.01
C ILE A 19 -5.12 0.92 7.02
N ALA A 20 -4.95 2.02 7.76
CA ALA A 20 -5.99 2.52 8.65
C ALA A 20 -7.19 3.01 7.81
N PRO A 21 -8.42 2.66 8.20
CA PRO A 21 -9.60 2.98 7.41
C PRO A 21 -9.76 4.51 7.23
N GLY A 22 -10.01 4.95 6.00
CA GLY A 22 -10.20 6.36 5.66
C GLY A 22 -8.90 7.13 5.38
N THR A 23 -7.76 6.45 5.31
CA THR A 23 -6.44 7.05 5.02
C THR A 23 -5.86 6.60 3.68
N GLU A 24 -6.60 5.80 2.91
CA GLU A 24 -6.19 5.23 1.64
C GLU A 24 -5.78 6.30 0.61
N ASP A 25 -6.59 7.36 0.47
CA ASP A 25 -6.31 8.44 -0.47
C ASP A 25 -5.04 9.21 -0.09
N HIS A 26 -4.83 9.45 1.20
CA HIS A 26 -3.61 10.09 1.70
C HIS A 26 -2.37 9.24 1.40
N ILE A 27 -2.45 7.92 1.64
CA ILE A 27 -1.36 6.99 1.30
C ILE A 27 -1.07 7.01 -0.20
N ARG A 28 -2.11 7.00 -1.05
CA ARG A 28 -1.95 7.08 -2.51
C ARG A 28 -1.25 8.36 -2.96
N THR A 29 -1.61 9.50 -2.37
CA THR A 29 -0.92 10.76 -2.65
C THR A 29 0.55 10.70 -2.22
N GLN A 30 0.84 10.16 -1.05
CA GLN A 30 2.20 10.06 -0.53
C GLN A 30 3.10 9.12 -1.35
N ILE A 31 2.55 8.05 -1.92
CA ILE A 31 3.27 7.12 -2.81
C ILE A 31 3.81 7.82 -4.07
N ALA A 32 3.23 8.95 -4.48
CA ALA A 32 3.77 9.74 -5.60
C ALA A 32 5.16 10.33 -5.31
N GLU A 33 5.57 10.39 -4.04
CA GLU A 33 6.88 10.91 -3.61
C GLU A 33 8.01 9.86 -3.67
N ILE A 34 7.74 8.63 -4.13
CA ILE A 34 8.78 7.59 -4.23
C ILE A 34 10.00 8.09 -5.02
N GLY A 35 11.19 7.89 -4.44
CA GLY A 35 12.46 8.32 -5.02
C GLY A 35 12.80 9.80 -4.77
N THR A 36 11.90 10.60 -4.18
CA THR A 36 12.20 11.98 -3.78
C THR A 36 12.88 12.01 -2.40
N PRO A 37 13.61 13.09 -2.04
CA PRO A 37 14.21 13.25 -0.71
C PRO A 37 13.18 13.53 0.39
N ALA A 38 11.88 13.47 0.10
CA ALA A 38 10.82 13.71 1.07
C ALA A 38 10.71 12.58 2.09
N THR A 39 10.19 12.94 3.27
CA THR A 39 9.76 11.97 4.28
C THR A 39 8.23 12.02 4.37
N GLY A 40 7.59 10.87 4.18
CA GLY A 40 6.15 10.71 4.31
C GLY A 40 5.74 10.27 5.70
N GLN A 41 4.52 10.66 6.08
CA GLN A 41 3.88 10.22 7.30
C GLN A 41 2.60 9.46 6.92
N LEU A 42 2.56 8.16 7.24
CA LEU A 42 1.45 7.28 6.91
C LEU A 42 0.80 6.76 8.19
N THR A 43 -0.53 6.77 8.24
CA THR A 43 -1.29 6.09 9.30
C THR A 43 -1.53 4.65 8.85
N VAL A 44 -0.99 3.70 9.61
CA VAL A 44 -1.09 2.26 9.31
C VAL A 44 -1.47 1.51 10.58
N VAL A 45 -1.91 0.26 10.43
CA VAL A 45 -2.15 -0.64 11.56
C VAL A 45 -0.94 -1.55 11.73
N ASP A 46 -0.40 -1.57 12.95
CA ASP A 46 0.71 -2.42 13.32
C ASP A 46 0.25 -3.89 13.42
N PRO A 47 0.88 -4.84 12.69
CA PRO A 47 0.43 -6.22 12.68
C PRO A 47 0.66 -6.97 13.99
N GLY A 48 1.52 -6.47 14.88
CA GLY A 48 1.81 -7.10 16.17
C GLY A 48 0.83 -6.72 17.28
N SER A 49 0.26 -5.51 17.19
CA SER A 49 -0.58 -4.90 18.23
C SER A 49 -2.00 -4.54 17.78
N ASP A 50 -2.31 -4.69 16.50
CA ASP A 50 -3.60 -4.32 15.89
C ASP A 50 -4.01 -2.86 16.20
N SER A 51 -3.02 -2.00 16.42
CA SER A 51 -3.20 -0.61 16.81
C SER A 51 -2.77 0.31 15.67
N GLU A 52 -3.47 1.44 15.53
CA GLU A 52 -3.06 2.49 14.60
C GLU A 52 -1.74 3.12 15.05
N VAL A 53 -0.79 3.17 14.13
CA VAL A 53 0.54 3.74 14.34
C VAL A 53 0.91 4.66 13.19
N THR A 54 1.83 5.58 13.47
CA THR A 54 2.42 6.44 12.44
C THR A 54 3.69 5.80 11.91
N LEU A 55 3.69 5.47 10.62
CA LEU A 55 4.87 5.02 9.88
C LEU A 55 5.53 6.21 9.19
N TRP A 56 6.78 6.48 9.55
CA TRP A 56 7.63 7.45 8.86
C TRP A 56 8.39 6.76 7.73
N VAL A 57 8.24 7.26 6.51
CA VAL A 57 8.82 6.66 5.30
C VAL A 57 9.78 7.63 4.64
N ALA A 58 11.06 7.26 4.57
CA ALA A 58 12.04 7.97 3.76
C ALA A 58 11.90 7.54 2.29
N TRP A 59 11.23 8.35 1.47
CA TRP A 59 10.85 7.95 0.11
C TRP A 59 12.04 7.72 -0.82
N ALA A 60 13.18 8.36 -0.55
CA ALA A 60 14.44 8.12 -1.26
C ALA A 60 14.96 6.68 -1.13
N LEU A 61 14.54 5.94 -0.09
CA LEU A 61 14.95 4.54 0.15
C LEU A 61 13.92 3.53 -0.35
N VAL A 62 12.75 4.00 -0.80
CA VAL A 62 11.69 3.18 -1.35
C VAL A 62 11.92 3.06 -2.86
N ALA A 63 12.03 1.82 -3.33
CA ALA A 63 12.13 1.50 -4.76
C ALA A 63 10.74 1.40 -5.41
N ALA A 64 9.75 0.89 -4.69
CA ALA A 64 8.36 0.81 -5.14
C ALA A 64 7.40 0.74 -3.96
N ALA A 65 6.15 1.19 -4.16
CA ALA A 65 5.06 0.94 -3.24
C ALA A 65 3.80 0.52 -3.98
N VAL A 66 3.00 -0.33 -3.36
CA VAL A 66 1.74 -0.84 -3.90
C VAL A 66 0.67 -0.79 -2.82
N VAL A 67 -0.49 -0.23 -3.15
CA VAL A 67 -1.71 -0.36 -2.33
C VAL A 67 -2.55 -1.50 -2.88
N LEU A 68 -2.81 -2.48 -2.04
CA LEU A 68 -3.73 -3.58 -2.30
C LEU A 68 -5.05 -3.25 -1.63
N ASP A 69 -6.03 -2.81 -2.42
CA ASP A 69 -7.39 -2.64 -1.90
C ASP A 69 -7.98 -4.02 -1.61
N GLY A 70 -8.50 -4.23 -0.41
CA GLY A 70 -9.18 -5.47 -0.06
C GLY A 70 -10.50 -5.68 -0.82
N SER A 71 -10.97 -4.67 -1.58
CA SER A 71 -12.17 -4.80 -2.40
C SER A 71 -12.01 -6.00 -3.33
N PRO A 72 -12.95 -6.97 -3.34
CA PRO A 72 -12.98 -7.93 -4.41
C PRO A 72 -13.09 -7.10 -5.69
N ARG A 73 -12.05 -7.16 -6.54
CA ARG A 73 -12.25 -6.77 -7.93
C ARG A 73 -13.46 -7.58 -8.36
N SER A 74 -14.53 -6.90 -8.78
CA SER A 74 -15.45 -7.53 -9.72
C SER A 74 -14.57 -7.94 -10.89
N VAL A 75 -14.15 -9.20 -10.87
CA VAL A 75 -13.65 -9.86 -12.06
C VAL A 75 -14.86 -9.81 -12.97
N GLU A 76 -14.86 -8.88 -13.93
CA GLU A 76 -15.80 -8.96 -15.04
C GLU A 76 -15.52 -10.28 -15.73
N ASP A 77 -16.31 -11.28 -15.35
CA ASP A 77 -16.47 -12.58 -15.98
C ASP A 77 -16.96 -12.32 -17.41
N GLY A 78 -16.03 -12.04 -18.33
CA GLY A 78 -16.40 -11.46 -19.62
C GLY A 78 -15.29 -11.40 -20.66
N ALA A 79 -14.26 -12.25 -20.56
CA ALA A 79 -13.36 -12.50 -21.68
C ALA A 79 -12.84 -13.93 -21.59
N SER A 80 -13.70 -14.90 -21.95
CA SER A 80 -13.26 -16.24 -22.32
C SER A 80 -12.42 -16.13 -23.59
N GLY A 81 -11.12 -15.82 -23.44
CA GLY A 81 -10.12 -15.98 -24.47
C GLY A 81 -10.01 -17.46 -24.81
N GLN A 82 -10.71 -17.87 -25.86
CA GLN A 82 -10.63 -19.20 -26.43
C GLN A 82 -9.29 -19.31 -27.15
N TYR A 83 -8.39 -20.13 -26.63
CA TYR A 83 -7.19 -20.52 -27.36
C TYR A 83 -7.62 -21.48 -28.48
N ALA A 84 -7.37 -21.06 -29.72
CA ALA A 84 -7.49 -21.88 -30.92
C ALA A 84 -6.35 -22.91 -30.99
#